data_AF-A0A4Q9KLS6-F1
#
_entry.id   AF-A0A4Q9KLS6-F1
#
_cell.length_a   1.000
_cell.length_b   1.000
_cell.length_c   1.000
_cell.angle_alpha   90.00
_cell.angle_beta   90.00
_cell.angle_gamma   90.00
#
_symmetry.space_group_name_H-M   'P 1'
#
loop_
_entity.id
_entity.type
_entity.pdbx_description
1 polymer ?
#
loop_
_entity_poly.entity_id
_entity_poly.type
_entity_poly.pdbx_seq_one_letter_code
_entity_poly.pdbx_strand_id
1 'polypeptide(L)'
;MREVTDQSELQQGDILLSHDLATPRRENDAWKLSVTTLNVIVLTQSCDIPKGAQTSLLVAAVHPYEYVIGKWPQYRQAAYRTNLVRQQSIPDFLLPPCPGSLDEWSVVNFRHLFSVPKQDAVHARRLELMSPYREALAQAYGRFMMRVGLPEGLQESESELPS
;
A
#
# COMPACT_ATOMS: atom_id res chain seq x y z
N MET A 1 13.66 -6.13 -5.49
CA MET A 1 12.44 -6.69 -6.10
C MET A 1 12.86 -7.69 -7.16
N ARG A 2 11.98 -8.61 -7.54
CA ARG A 2 12.18 -9.51 -8.69
C ARG A 2 10.89 -9.66 -9.47
N GLU A 3 11.01 -9.95 -10.76
CA GLU A 3 9.84 -10.35 -11.54
C GLU A 3 9.34 -11.71 -11.07
N VAL A 4 8.02 -11.85 -10.98
CA VAL A 4 7.37 -13.13 -10.70
C VAL A 4 7.11 -13.82 -12.04
N THR A 5 7.79 -14.95 -12.26
CA THR A 5 7.74 -15.69 -13.52
C THR A 5 6.93 -16.98 -13.43
N ASP A 6 6.40 -17.30 -12.25
CA ASP A 6 5.66 -18.53 -11.96
C ASP A 6 4.25 -18.24 -11.41
N GLN A 7 3.44 -19.28 -11.26
CA GLN A 7 2.13 -19.20 -10.60
C GLN A 7 2.26 -19.20 -9.06
N SER A 8 3.23 -18.49 -8.51
CA SER A 8 3.36 -18.32 -7.06
C SER A 8 2.08 -17.73 -6.45
N GLU A 9 1.83 -18.03 -5.18
CA GLU A 9 0.72 -17.39 -4.46
C GLU A 9 1.02 -15.89 -4.29
N LEU A 10 -0.02 -15.07 -4.46
CA LEU A 10 0.04 -13.63 -4.24
C LEU A 10 0.36 -13.32 -2.77
N GLN A 11 1.33 -12.44 -2.54
CA GLN A 11 1.83 -12.11 -1.20
C GLN A 11 1.78 -10.61 -0.90
N GLN A 12 1.86 -10.28 0.39
CA GLN A 12 2.10 -8.90 0.83
C GLN A 12 3.42 -8.38 0.23
N GLY A 13 3.40 -7.16 -0.27
CA GLY A 13 4.54 -6.54 -0.95
C GLY A 13 4.62 -6.83 -2.44
N ASP A 14 3.75 -7.68 -3.00
CA ASP A 14 3.66 -7.82 -4.45
C ASP A 14 3.16 -6.52 -5.09
N ILE A 15 3.85 -6.07 -6.13
CA ILE A 15 3.49 -4.88 -6.90
C ILE A 15 2.83 -5.34 -8.18
N LEU A 16 1.54 -5.06 -8.33
CA LEU A 16 0.79 -5.29 -9.56
C LEU A 16 1.09 -4.14 -10.51
N LEU A 17 1.67 -4.45 -11.67
CA LEU A 17 2.06 -3.45 -12.67
C LEU A 17 0.87 -3.16 -13.58
N SER A 18 0.65 -1.87 -13.89
CA SER A 18 -0.41 -1.40 -14.78
C SER A 18 -1.77 -2.05 -14.48
N HIS A 19 -2.16 -2.04 -13.20
CA HIS A 19 -3.38 -2.68 -12.75
C HIS A 19 -4.57 -1.72 -12.86
N ASP A 20 -5.70 -2.23 -13.36
CA ASP A 20 -6.92 -1.45 -13.51
C ASP A 20 -7.65 -1.33 -12.17
N LEU A 21 -7.87 -0.09 -11.73
CA LEU A 21 -8.61 0.23 -10.52
C LEU A 21 -9.95 0.83 -10.89
N ALA A 22 -11.01 0.09 -10.55
CA ALA A 22 -12.38 0.52 -10.72
C ALA A 22 -12.85 1.31 -9.49
N THR A 23 -13.19 2.58 -9.68
CA THR A 23 -13.67 3.47 -8.60
C THR A 23 -15.04 4.05 -8.94
N PRO A 24 -15.98 4.08 -7.99
CA PRO A 24 -17.27 4.73 -8.20
C PRO A 24 -17.08 6.25 -8.23
N ARG A 25 -17.65 6.91 -9.26
CA ARG A 25 -17.65 8.36 -9.43
C ARG A 25 -19.07 8.83 -9.67
N ARG A 26 -19.46 9.93 -9.04
CA ARG A 26 -20.77 10.56 -9.26
C ARG A 26 -20.67 11.56 -10.42
N GLU A 27 -21.55 11.40 -11.41
CA GLU A 27 -21.63 12.28 -12.58
C GLU A 27 -23.11 12.52 -12.90
N ASN A 28 -23.55 13.79 -12.91
CA ASN A 28 -24.95 14.17 -13.14
C ASN A 28 -25.96 13.36 -12.29
N ASP A 29 -25.68 13.24 -10.99
CA ASP A 29 -26.48 12.46 -10.02
C ASP A 29 -26.62 10.95 -10.28
N ALA A 30 -25.88 10.40 -11.26
CA ALA A 30 -25.75 8.95 -11.46
C ALA A 30 -24.39 8.44 -10.96
N TRP A 31 -24.37 7.21 -10.44
CA TRP A 31 -23.13 6.49 -10.19
C TRP A 31 -22.59 5.93 -11.50
N LYS A 32 -21.34 6.26 -11.82
CA LYS A 32 -20.58 5.68 -12.92
C LYS A 32 -19.32 5.02 -12.38
N LEU A 33 -18.82 4.05 -13.13
CA LEU A 33 -17.52 3.45 -12.85
C LEU A 33 -16.44 4.21 -13.62
N SER A 34 -15.41 4.67 -12.92
CA SER A 34 -14.19 5.20 -13.51
C SER A 34 -13.09 4.16 -13.35
N VAL A 35 -12.49 3.75 -14.46
CA VAL A 35 -11.32 2.86 -14.44
C VAL A 35 -10.07 3.71 -14.58
N THR A 36 -9.08 3.45 -13.75
CA THR A 36 -7.76 4.09 -13.85
C THR A 36 -6.69 3.03 -13.71
N THR A 37 -5.75 3.01 -14.66
CA THR A 37 -4.63 2.09 -14.65
C THR A 37 -3.46 2.69 -13.91
N LEU A 38 -2.94 2.00 -12.89
CA LEU A 38 -1.70 2.37 -12.20
C LEU A 38 -1.03 1.17 -11.54
N ASN A 39 0.24 1.35 -11.16
CA ASN A 39 0.93 0.38 -10.33
C ASN A 39 0.35 0.42 -8.91
N VAL A 40 0.15 -0.74 -8.29
CA VAL A 40 -0.32 -0.85 -6.91
C VAL A 40 0.46 -1.92 -6.16
N ILE A 41 0.63 -1.76 -4.85
CA ILE A 41 1.32 -2.73 -3.99
C ILE A 41 0.36 -3.35 -2.98
N VAL A 42 0.42 -4.68 -2.84
CA VAL A 42 -0.42 -5.45 -1.91
C VAL A 42 -0.01 -5.19 -0.47
N LEU A 43 -0.95 -4.73 0.35
CA LEU A 43 -0.71 -4.42 1.77
C LEU A 43 -1.27 -5.46 2.72
N THR A 44 -2.33 -6.17 2.35
CA THR A 44 -2.94 -7.20 3.21
C THR A 44 -2.00 -8.38 3.40
N GLN A 45 -1.84 -8.79 4.66
CA GLN A 45 -1.17 -10.03 5.02
C GLN A 45 -2.15 -11.18 4.79
N SER A 46 -1.78 -12.14 3.94
CA SER A 46 -2.64 -13.25 3.48
C SER A 46 -2.92 -14.34 4.55
N CYS A 47 -2.54 -14.13 5.82
CA CYS A 47 -2.26 -15.23 6.75
C CYS A 47 -3.19 -15.42 7.97
N ASP A 48 -4.13 -14.53 8.29
CA ASP A 48 -4.93 -14.67 9.55
C ASP A 48 -6.40 -15.09 9.35
N ILE A 49 -6.81 -15.46 8.14
CA ILE A 49 -8.21 -15.82 7.85
C ILE A 49 -8.22 -17.12 7.03
N PRO A 50 -9.07 -18.12 7.37
CA PRO A 50 -9.11 -19.40 6.65
C PRO A 50 -9.14 -19.21 5.14
N LYS A 51 -8.26 -19.95 4.43
CA LYS A 51 -8.12 -19.96 2.97
C LYS A 51 -9.50 -20.00 2.31
N GLY A 52 -9.94 -18.87 1.74
CA GLY A 52 -11.22 -18.75 1.03
C GLY A 52 -12.11 -17.57 1.44
N ALA A 53 -11.93 -16.98 2.62
CA ALA A 53 -12.83 -15.90 3.06
C ALA A 53 -12.46 -14.51 2.53
N GLN A 54 -11.19 -14.28 2.17
CA GLN A 54 -10.74 -12.99 1.67
C GLN A 54 -10.81 -12.92 0.14
N THR A 55 -11.92 -12.38 -0.37
CA THR A 55 -12.16 -12.15 -1.81
C THR A 55 -11.52 -10.87 -2.34
N SER A 56 -11.09 -9.97 -1.45
CA SER A 56 -10.55 -8.66 -1.79
C SER A 56 -9.22 -8.36 -1.08
N LEU A 57 -8.35 -7.65 -1.77
CA LEU A 57 -7.02 -7.25 -1.30
C LEU A 57 -7.02 -5.75 -1.08
N LEU A 58 -6.39 -5.31 0.01
CA LEU A 58 -6.06 -3.91 0.18
C LEU A 58 -4.73 -3.64 -0.51
N VAL A 59 -4.73 -2.65 -1.39
CA VAL A 59 -3.55 -2.22 -2.13
C VAL A 59 -3.35 -0.71 -1.96
N ALA A 60 -2.11 -0.25 -2.07
CA ALA A 60 -1.78 1.18 -2.13
C ALA A 60 -1.26 1.56 -3.51
N ALA A 61 -1.55 2.79 -3.95
CA ALA A 61 -0.98 3.33 -5.18
C ALA A 61 0.54 3.42 -5.12
N VAL A 62 1.18 3.06 -6.23
CA VAL A 62 2.61 3.25 -6.47
C VAL A 62 2.77 4.28 -7.59
N HIS A 63 3.42 5.40 -7.27
CA HIS A 63 3.63 6.50 -8.20
C HIS A 63 5.12 6.73 -8.46
N PRO A 64 5.54 6.99 -9.70
CA PRO A 64 6.84 7.57 -9.99
C PRO A 64 7.20 8.75 -9.08
N TYR A 65 8.45 8.83 -8.65
CA TYR A 65 8.90 9.93 -7.81
C TYR A 65 8.78 11.30 -8.52
N GLU A 66 9.06 11.34 -9.82
CA GLU A 66 8.86 12.53 -10.65
C GLU A 66 7.39 12.98 -10.69
N TYR A 67 6.46 12.02 -10.80
CA TYR A 67 5.03 12.30 -10.78
C TYR A 67 4.60 12.97 -9.46
N VAL A 68 5.04 12.43 -8.31
CA VAL A 68 4.65 12.97 -7.01
C VAL A 68 5.27 14.34 -6.74
N ILE A 69 6.50 14.59 -7.20
CA ILE A 69 7.12 15.93 -7.17
C ILE A 69 6.32 16.92 -8.01
N GLY A 70 5.87 16.53 -9.20
CA GLY A 70 5.06 17.38 -10.07
C GLY A 70 3.72 17.74 -9.45
N LYS A 71 3.06 16.78 -8.81
CA LYS A 71 1.69 16.89 -8.30
C LYS A 71 1.57 17.49 -6.91
N TRP A 72 2.54 17.24 -6.04
CA TRP A 72 2.40 17.50 -4.60
C TRP A 72 3.64 18.24 -4.04
N PRO A 73 3.49 19.52 -3.62
CA PRO A 73 4.62 20.35 -3.23
C PRO A 73 5.48 19.82 -2.07
N GLN A 74 4.92 19.01 -1.16
CA GLN A 74 5.66 18.48 -0.01
C GLN A 74 6.84 17.60 -0.41
N TYR A 75 6.77 16.90 -1.55
CA TYR A 75 7.87 16.03 -2.01
C TYR A 75 9.12 16.81 -2.44
N ARG A 76 8.99 18.13 -2.68
CA ARG A 76 10.12 19.04 -2.96
C ARG A 76 10.82 19.53 -1.70
N GLN A 77 10.19 19.39 -0.53
CA GLN A 77 10.75 19.87 0.72
C GLN A 77 11.90 18.95 1.15
N ALA A 78 13.08 19.54 1.42
CA ALA A 78 14.28 18.78 1.76
C ALA A 78 14.05 17.85 2.96
N ALA A 79 13.42 18.34 4.03
CA ALA A 79 13.10 17.55 5.22
C ALA A 79 12.18 16.35 4.91
N TYR A 80 11.16 16.56 4.07
CA TYR A 80 10.25 15.50 3.66
C TYR A 80 10.97 14.41 2.86
N ARG A 81 11.80 14.82 1.89
CA ARG A 81 12.63 13.91 1.08
C ARG A 81 13.61 13.12 1.95
N THR A 82 14.24 13.77 2.92
CA THR A 82 15.14 13.09 3.88
C THR A 82 14.40 12.00 4.65
N ASN A 83 13.19 12.29 5.15
CA ASN A 83 12.38 11.30 5.86
C ASN A 83 11.92 10.17 4.95
N LEU A 84 11.55 10.46 3.70
CA LEU A 84 11.13 9.47 2.71
C LEU A 84 12.27 8.50 2.37
N VAL A 85 13.47 9.00 2.07
CA VAL A 85 14.66 8.17 1.78
C VAL A 85 15.04 7.29 2.98
N ARG A 86 14.81 7.77 4.21
CA ARG A 86 15.05 7.02 5.45
C ARG A 86 13.91 6.09 5.83
N GLN A 87 12.84 5.99 5.04
CA GLN A 87 11.61 5.24 5.36
C GLN A 87 10.94 5.67 6.69
N GLN A 88 11.15 6.93 7.06
CA GLN A 88 10.61 7.59 8.27
C GLN A 88 9.36 8.42 7.95
N SER A 89 9.02 8.59 6.67
CA SER A 89 7.74 9.17 6.28
C SER A 89 6.61 8.27 6.78
N ILE A 90 5.68 8.83 7.56
CA ILE A 90 4.49 8.11 8.03
C ILE A 90 3.55 7.70 6.88
N PRO A 91 3.19 8.60 5.94
CA PRO A 91 2.22 8.25 4.91
C PRO A 91 2.78 7.54 3.68
N ASP A 92 4.10 7.48 3.54
CA ASP A 92 4.72 7.09 2.29
C ASP A 92 5.87 6.13 2.52
N PHE A 93 6.10 5.25 1.56
CA PHE A 93 7.22 4.34 1.52
C PHE A 93 7.93 4.42 0.16
N LEU A 94 9.26 4.50 0.18
CA LEU A 94 10.05 4.65 -1.05
C LEU A 94 10.48 3.29 -1.59
N LEU A 95 10.22 3.04 -2.87
CA LEU A 95 10.65 1.85 -3.60
C LEU A 95 11.84 2.19 -4.50
N PRO A 96 12.91 1.39 -4.48
CA PRO A 96 14.00 1.52 -5.45
C PRO A 96 13.50 1.14 -6.86
N PRO A 97 14.23 1.50 -7.92
CA PRO A 97 13.93 1.01 -9.26
C PRO A 97 14.18 -0.51 -9.39
N CYS A 98 13.46 -1.14 -10.31
CA CYS A 98 13.64 -2.51 -10.79
C CYS A 98 13.71 -2.47 -12.33
N PRO A 99 14.91 -2.59 -12.93
CA PRO A 99 15.08 -2.46 -14.38
C PRO A 99 14.13 -3.35 -15.18
N GLY A 100 13.47 -2.80 -16.20
CA GLY A 100 12.55 -3.49 -17.11
C GLY A 100 11.11 -3.61 -16.60
N SER A 101 10.82 -3.13 -15.39
CA SER A 101 9.48 -3.19 -14.79
C SER A 101 9.09 -1.93 -14.01
N LEU A 102 10.02 -1.35 -13.25
CA LEU A 102 9.83 -0.12 -12.47
C LEU A 102 11.12 0.71 -12.57
N ASP A 103 11.35 1.39 -13.69
CA ASP A 103 12.68 1.93 -14.04
C ASP A 103 13.14 3.14 -13.19
N GLU A 104 12.27 3.69 -12.36
CA GLU A 104 12.55 4.84 -11.51
C GLU A 104 12.15 4.61 -10.05
N TRP A 105 12.72 5.44 -9.17
CA TRP A 105 12.28 5.51 -7.78
C TRP A 105 10.78 5.80 -7.72
N SER A 106 10.07 5.07 -6.87
CA SER A 106 8.61 5.18 -6.76
C SER A 106 8.17 5.34 -5.32
N VAL A 107 7.03 5.97 -5.12
CA VAL A 107 6.42 6.21 -3.81
C VAL A 107 5.15 5.39 -3.70
N VAL A 108 5.11 4.54 -2.68
CA VAL A 108 3.87 3.96 -2.18
C VAL A 108 3.17 5.01 -1.33
N ASN A 109 1.92 5.34 -1.64
CA ASN A 109 1.15 6.32 -0.90
C ASN A 109 0.06 5.62 -0.07
N PHE A 110 0.26 5.52 1.25
CA PHE A 110 -0.68 4.84 2.15
C PHE A 110 -1.99 5.60 2.37
N ARG A 111 -2.11 6.85 1.86
CA ARG A 111 -3.40 7.58 1.84
C ARG A 111 -4.23 7.24 0.61
N HIS A 112 -3.66 6.58 -0.39
CA HIS A 112 -4.33 6.25 -1.64
C HIS A 112 -4.51 4.73 -1.73
N LEU A 113 -5.49 4.25 -0.96
CA LEU A 113 -5.80 2.83 -0.80
C LEU A 113 -6.96 2.43 -1.69
N PHE A 114 -6.90 1.21 -2.20
CA PHE A 114 -7.95 0.59 -3.00
C PHE A 114 -8.21 -0.83 -2.53
N SER A 115 -9.45 -1.28 -2.73
CA SER A 115 -9.80 -2.69 -2.61
C SER A 115 -9.89 -3.28 -4.01
N VAL A 116 -9.14 -4.36 -4.27
CA VAL A 116 -9.16 -5.06 -5.56
C VAL A 116 -9.60 -6.51 -5.37
N PRO A 117 -10.42 -7.07 -6.26
CA PRO A 117 -10.76 -8.49 -6.20
C PRO A 117 -9.49 -9.34 -6.35
N LYS A 118 -9.33 -10.35 -5.48
CA LYS A 118 -8.15 -11.23 -5.50
C LYS A 118 -7.99 -11.93 -6.84
N GLN A 119 -9.09 -12.31 -7.47
CA GLN A 119 -9.11 -12.98 -8.78
C GLN A 119 -8.51 -12.11 -9.91
N ASP A 120 -8.60 -10.78 -9.80
CA ASP A 120 -8.05 -9.86 -10.81
C ASP A 120 -6.53 -9.68 -10.59
N ALA A 121 -6.07 -9.83 -9.34
CA ALA A 121 -4.67 -9.67 -8.97
C ALA A 121 -3.81 -10.93 -9.23
N VAL A 122 -4.37 -12.14 -9.13
CA VAL A 122 -3.59 -13.39 -9.29
C VAL A 122 -3.02 -13.57 -10.70
N HIS A 123 -3.65 -12.97 -11.70
CA HIS A 123 -3.23 -13.03 -13.10
C HIS A 123 -2.46 -11.78 -13.56
N ALA A 124 -2.30 -10.78 -12.68
CA ALA A 124 -1.60 -9.56 -13.03
C ALA A 124 -0.09 -9.81 -13.16
N ARG A 125 0.56 -9.09 -14.10
CA ARG A 125 2.02 -8.97 -14.12
C ARG A 125 2.46 -8.31 -12.82
N ARG A 126 3.37 -8.95 -12.09
CA ARG A 126 3.78 -8.45 -10.78
C ARG A 126 5.26 -8.58 -10.47
N LEU A 127 5.74 -7.67 -9.62
CA LEU A 127 7.04 -7.74 -8.97
C LEU A 127 6.86 -8.21 -7.53
N GLU A 128 7.74 -9.07 -7.05
CA GLU A 128 7.81 -9.42 -5.64
C GLU A 128 8.81 -8.50 -4.92
N LEU A 129 8.35 -7.87 -3.83
CA LEU A 129 9.23 -7.17 -2.90
C LEU A 129 9.88 -8.18 -1.97
N MET A 130 11.21 -8.32 -2.09
CA MET A 130 11.99 -9.26 -1.28
C MET A 130 12.22 -8.73 0.14
N SER A 131 12.41 -9.63 1.11
CA SER A 131 12.99 -9.26 2.41
C SER A 131 14.38 -8.63 2.22
N PRO A 132 14.76 -7.63 3.04
CA PRO A 132 14.03 -7.08 4.19
C PRO A 132 13.02 -5.98 3.83
N TYR A 133 12.92 -5.56 2.56
CA TYR A 133 12.05 -4.45 2.15
C TYR A 133 10.56 -4.75 2.36
N ARG A 134 10.15 -6.01 2.21
CA ARG A 134 8.78 -6.46 2.51
C ARG A 134 8.41 -6.24 3.98
N GLU A 135 9.30 -6.60 4.89
CA GLU A 135 9.10 -6.38 6.33
C GLU A 135 9.09 -4.89 6.66
N ALA A 136 9.97 -4.11 6.04
CA ALA A 136 10.00 -2.65 6.19
C ALA A 136 8.70 -2.00 5.70
N LEU A 137 8.13 -2.47 4.58
CA LEU A 137 6.83 -2.01 4.08
C LEU A 137 5.71 -2.35 5.08
N ALA A 138 5.66 -3.59 5.56
CA ALA A 138 4.66 -4.02 6.53
C ALA A 138 4.71 -3.17 7.81
N GLN A 139 5.91 -2.92 8.33
CA GLN A 139 6.12 -2.05 9.49
C GLN A 139 5.72 -0.60 9.21
N ALA A 140 6.07 -0.05 8.04
CA ALA A 140 5.70 1.31 7.65
C ALA A 140 4.19 1.49 7.55
N TYR A 141 3.51 0.52 6.94
CA TYR A 141 2.05 0.51 6.85
C TYR A 141 1.40 0.33 8.22
N GLY A 142 1.93 -0.54 9.08
CA GLY A 142 1.50 -0.67 10.47
C GLY A 142 1.58 0.66 11.22
N ARG A 143 2.72 1.37 11.14
CA ARG A 143 2.87 2.72 11.75
C ARG A 143 1.84 3.72 11.23
N PHE A 144 1.54 3.68 9.93
CA PHE A 144 0.53 4.55 9.34
C PHE A 144 -0.87 4.29 9.90
N MET A 145 -1.25 3.01 10.07
CA MET A 145 -2.56 2.61 10.59
C MET A 145 -2.70 2.84 12.10
N MET A 146 -1.64 2.58 12.87
CA MET A 146 -1.62 2.72 14.34
C MET A 146 -1.57 4.18 14.82
N ARG A 147 -1.60 5.18 13.94
CA ARG A 147 -1.56 6.60 14.35
C ARG A 147 -2.77 7.04 15.19
N VAL A 148 -3.74 6.16 15.41
CA VAL A 148 -4.81 6.30 16.41
C VAL A 148 -4.40 5.50 17.67
N GLY A 149 -3.28 5.87 18.29
CA GLY A 149 -3.01 5.45 19.65
C GLY A 149 -3.94 6.25 20.57
N LEU A 150 -4.66 5.58 21.48
CA LEU A 150 -5.28 6.27 22.61
C LEU A 150 -4.22 7.18 23.25
N PRO A 151 -4.50 8.48 23.46
CA PRO A 151 -3.52 9.43 24.00
C PRO A 151 -2.94 8.99 25.35
N GLU A 152 -3.71 8.21 26.12
CA GLU A 152 -3.38 7.72 27.44
C GLU A 152 -4.03 6.34 27.60
N GLY A 153 -3.36 5.41 28.30
CA GLY A 153 -3.92 4.08 28.57
C GLY A 153 -5.32 4.18 29.20
N LEU A 154 -6.17 3.20 28.93
CA LEU A 154 -7.44 3.07 29.63
C LEU A 154 -7.12 2.95 31.14
N GLN A 155 -7.42 4.00 31.91
CA GLN A 155 -7.51 3.88 33.36
C GLN A 155 -8.80 3.12 33.65
N GLU A 156 -8.76 1.81 33.53
CA GLU A 156 -9.76 0.98 34.18
C GLU A 156 -9.54 1.22 35.68
N SER A 157 -10.48 1.90 36.33
CA SER A 157 -10.43 2.05 37.77
C SER A 157 -10.47 0.65 38.38
N GLU A 158 -9.38 0.23 39.02
CA GLU A 158 -9.27 -1.04 39.77
C GLU A 158 -10.36 -1.23 40.85
N SER A 159 -11.26 -0.25 41.05
CA SER A 159 -12.34 -0.26 42.03
C SER A 159 -13.58 -1.09 41.65
N GLU A 160 -13.62 -1.75 40.50
CA GLU A 160 -14.77 -2.60 40.10
C GLU A 160 -14.44 -4.08 39.87
N LEU A 161 -13.24 -4.55 40.23
CA LEU A 161 -12.97 -5.99 40.25
C LEU A 161 -13.61 -6.60 41.51
N PRO A 162 -14.60 -7.52 41.38
CA PRO A 162 -15.16 -8.20 42.54
C PRO A 162 -14.07 -9.03 43.22
N SER A 163 -13.96 -8.85 44.54
CA SER A 163 -13.05 -9.58 45.44
C SER A 163 -13.20 -11.09 45.36
#